data_AF-A0A7J9YZ66-F1
#
_entry.id   AF-A0A7J9YZ66-F1
#
_cell.length_a   1.000
_cell.length_b   1.000
_cell.length_c   1.000
_cell.angle_alpha   90.00
_cell.angle_beta   90.00
_cell.angle_gamma   90.00
#
_symmetry.space_group_name_H-M   'P 1'
#
loop_
_entity.id
_entity.type
_entity.pdbx_description
1 polymer ?
#
loop_
_entity_poly.entity_id
_entity_poly.type
_entity_poly.pdbx_seq_one_letter_code
_entity_poly.pdbx_strand_id
1 'polypeptide(L)'
;RYTPRVCVRGDTDFSLTANFDRWAEKTDFIFGMDNNATLRTHAEALDEQTWTRLERPAPYETKTGTTRARRHNRKKEVITDREFLNLELNYEDVTEFTYRPRKCQRSYRVVVVRKNISRAKGEIALIDEIRYFFYITTYTADTHTPAQIVELANQRCDQENIIGQLKS
;
A
#
# COMPACT_ATOMS: atom_id res chain seq x y z
N ARG A 1 -27.44 -6.62 -20.38
CA ARG A 1 -26.95 -7.47 -19.27
C ARG A 1 -25.52 -7.00 -18.98
N TYR A 2 -25.30 -6.27 -17.88
CA TYR A 2 -23.96 -5.79 -17.50
C TYR A 2 -23.32 -6.90 -16.66
N THR A 3 -22.47 -7.72 -17.27
CA THR A 3 -21.69 -8.69 -16.51
C THR A 3 -20.64 -7.90 -15.73
N PRO A 4 -20.60 -7.97 -14.38
CA PRO A 4 -19.58 -7.27 -13.61
C PRO A 4 -18.21 -7.79 -14.02
N ARG A 5 -17.31 -6.87 -14.39
CA ARG A 5 -15.93 -7.20 -14.74
C ARG A 5 -15.20 -7.69 -13.49
N VAL A 6 -14.45 -8.78 -13.63
CA VAL A 6 -13.64 -9.33 -12.54
C VAL A 6 -12.44 -8.42 -12.30
N CYS A 7 -12.14 -8.12 -11.03
CA CYS A 7 -10.95 -7.38 -10.63
C CYS A 7 -9.83 -8.35 -10.23
N VAL A 8 -8.70 -8.29 -10.92
CA VAL A 8 -7.48 -9.05 -10.58
C VAL A 8 -6.58 -8.21 -9.70
N ARG A 9 -6.11 -8.78 -8.58
CA ARG A 9 -5.23 -8.09 -7.63
C ARG A 9 -3.95 -8.89 -7.42
N GLY A 10 -2.82 -8.21 -7.33
CA GLY A 10 -1.51 -8.86 -7.18
C GLY A 10 -0.47 -7.95 -6.56
N ASP A 11 0.50 -8.55 -5.86
CA ASP A 11 1.66 -7.84 -5.35
C ASP A 11 2.72 -7.66 -6.46
N THR A 12 3.69 -6.82 -6.16
CA THR A 12 4.79 -6.31 -6.98
C THR A 12 5.53 -7.37 -7.80
N ASP A 13 5.69 -8.58 -7.24
CA ASP A 13 6.43 -9.70 -7.83
C ASP A 13 5.76 -10.28 -9.10
N PHE A 14 4.55 -9.84 -9.45
CA PHE A 14 3.80 -10.24 -10.64
C PHE A 14 3.55 -9.12 -11.66
N SER A 15 4.34 -8.03 -11.63
CA SER A 15 4.23 -6.94 -12.61
C SER A 15 4.71 -7.34 -14.02
N LEU A 16 4.02 -8.33 -14.62
CA LEU A 16 4.09 -8.70 -16.03
C LEU A 16 3.44 -7.60 -16.87
N THR A 17 4.05 -6.41 -16.87
CA THR A 17 3.61 -5.22 -17.63
C THR A 17 3.32 -5.54 -19.10
N ALA A 18 3.97 -6.57 -19.67
CA ALA A 18 3.70 -7.10 -21.01
C ALA A 18 2.25 -7.59 -21.21
N ASN A 19 1.56 -7.97 -20.15
CA ASN A 19 0.20 -8.51 -20.19
C ASN A 19 -0.88 -7.48 -19.84
N PHE A 20 -0.50 -6.32 -19.32
CA PHE A 20 -1.47 -5.35 -18.81
C PHE A 20 -2.49 -4.97 -19.88
N ASP A 21 -2.02 -4.59 -21.08
CA ASP A 21 -2.87 -4.17 -22.21
C ASP A 21 -3.94 -5.22 -22.51
N ARG A 22 -3.51 -6.46 -22.74
CA ARG A 22 -4.35 -7.64 -22.96
C ARG A 22 -5.33 -7.89 -21.81
N TRP A 23 -4.90 -7.68 -20.56
CA TRP A 23 -5.77 -7.91 -19.40
C TRP A 23 -6.87 -6.87 -19.29
N ALA A 24 -6.59 -5.56 -19.42
CA ALA A 24 -7.69 -4.60 -19.28
C ALA A 24 -8.68 -4.55 -20.45
N GLU A 25 -8.48 -5.29 -21.53
CA GLU A 25 -9.58 -5.57 -22.46
C GLU A 25 -10.68 -6.39 -21.77
N LYS A 26 -10.31 -7.30 -20.85
CA LYS A 26 -11.19 -8.35 -20.32
C LYS A 26 -11.54 -8.20 -18.85
N THR A 27 -10.63 -7.64 -18.04
CA THR A 27 -10.75 -7.55 -16.58
C THR A 27 -10.30 -6.19 -16.06
N ASP A 28 -10.71 -5.82 -14.86
CA ASP A 28 -10.08 -4.72 -14.15
C ASP A 28 -8.93 -5.23 -13.30
N PHE A 29 -8.00 -4.38 -12.91
CA PHE A 29 -6.92 -4.80 -12.02
C PHE A 29 -6.39 -3.70 -11.11
N ILE A 30 -5.79 -4.14 -10.00
CA ILE A 30 -4.96 -3.32 -9.12
C ILE A 30 -3.70 -4.13 -8.80
N PHE A 31 -2.54 -3.67 -9.26
CA PHE A 31 -1.26 -4.34 -9.01
C PHE A 31 -0.29 -3.44 -8.26
N GLY A 32 0.40 -4.01 -7.26
CA GLY A 32 1.57 -3.39 -6.66
C GLY A 32 2.68 -3.18 -7.71
N MET A 33 3.42 -2.09 -7.56
CA MET A 33 4.54 -1.74 -8.42
C MET A 33 5.78 -1.46 -7.57
N ASP A 34 6.94 -1.86 -8.09
CA ASP A 34 8.22 -1.63 -7.42
C ASP A 34 8.45 -0.13 -7.21
N ASN A 35 8.99 0.22 -6.04
CA ASN A 35 9.55 1.54 -5.78
C ASN A 35 10.89 1.72 -6.53
N ASN A 36 10.80 1.73 -7.86
CA ASN A 36 11.93 1.97 -8.76
C ASN A 36 12.19 3.48 -8.90
N ALA A 37 13.38 3.83 -9.42
CA ALA A 37 13.79 5.21 -9.58
C ALA A 37 12.81 6.05 -10.40
N THR A 38 12.24 5.51 -11.49
CA THR A 38 11.31 6.25 -12.35
C THR A 38 10.03 6.63 -11.62
N LEU A 39 9.37 5.69 -10.94
CA LEU A 39 8.14 5.96 -10.21
C LEU A 39 8.36 6.88 -9.00
N ARG A 40 9.50 6.71 -8.31
CA ARG A 40 9.92 7.61 -7.23
C ARG A 40 10.12 9.04 -7.72
N THR A 41 10.85 9.24 -8.82
CA THR A 41 11.04 10.58 -9.39
C THR A 41 9.71 11.23 -9.79
N HIS A 42 8.75 10.45 -10.30
CA HIS A 42 7.41 10.97 -10.55
C HIS A 42 6.72 11.42 -9.26
N ALA A 43 6.75 10.61 -8.19
CA ALA A 43 6.14 10.96 -6.92
C ALA A 43 6.78 12.18 -6.24
N GLU A 44 8.12 12.28 -6.29
CA GLU A 44 8.88 13.40 -5.73
C GLU A 44 8.66 14.71 -6.49
N ALA A 45 8.27 14.65 -7.77
CA ALA A 45 8.00 15.82 -8.60
C ALA A 45 6.55 16.34 -8.51
N LEU A 46 5.66 15.65 -7.78
CA LEU A 46 4.28 16.09 -7.60
C LEU A 46 4.22 17.27 -6.61
N ASP A 47 3.33 18.22 -6.88
CA ASP A 47 3.08 19.35 -5.98
C ASP A 47 2.53 18.82 -4.64
N GLU A 48 3.07 19.34 -3.53
CA GLU A 48 2.68 18.98 -2.18
C GLU A 48 1.16 19.12 -1.96
N GLN A 49 0.51 20.07 -2.63
CA GLN A 49 -0.94 20.28 -2.56
C GLN A 49 -1.78 19.15 -3.17
N THR A 50 -1.18 18.29 -3.99
CA THR A 50 -1.88 17.14 -4.60
C THR A 50 -1.94 15.93 -3.66
N TRP A 51 -1.21 15.97 -2.54
CA TRP A 51 -1.23 14.92 -1.54
C TRP A 51 -2.40 15.11 -0.58
N THR A 52 -3.13 14.04 -0.32
CA THR A 52 -4.24 14.03 0.65
C THR A 52 -3.93 13.04 1.75
N ARG A 53 -4.26 13.37 3.00
CA ARG A 53 -4.13 12.46 4.14
C ARG A 53 -4.91 11.18 3.90
N LEU A 54 -4.22 10.03 4.00
CA LEU A 54 -4.85 8.72 3.91
C LEU A 54 -5.32 8.27 5.30
N GLU A 55 -6.64 8.34 5.52
CA GLU A 55 -7.26 7.83 6.74
C GLU A 55 -7.38 6.30 6.66
N ARG A 56 -6.77 5.60 7.62
CA ARG A 56 -7.00 4.16 7.80
C ARG A 56 -8.02 3.97 8.92
N PRO A 57 -9.15 3.28 8.66
CA PRO A 57 -10.03 2.89 9.76
C PRO A 57 -9.23 2.08 10.79
N ALA A 58 -9.48 2.32 12.08
CA ALA A 58 -8.86 1.57 13.14
C ALA A 58 -9.04 0.06 12.88
N PRO A 59 -8.01 -0.78 13.09
CA PRO A 59 -8.16 -2.22 12.92
C PRO A 59 -9.37 -2.68 13.75
N TYR A 60 -10.28 -3.40 13.10
CA TYR A 60 -11.55 -3.87 13.64
C TYR A 60 -11.41 -4.36 15.10
N GLU A 61 -12.35 -3.99 15.96
CA GLU A 61 -12.56 -4.72 17.20
C GLU A 61 -12.87 -6.18 16.83
N THR A 62 -12.05 -7.10 17.34
CA THR A 62 -12.26 -8.54 17.15
C THR A 62 -13.68 -8.91 17.59
N LYS A 63 -14.42 -9.64 16.74
CA LYS A 63 -15.81 -10.11 16.99
C LYS A 63 -16.02 -10.89 18.29
N THR A 64 -14.97 -11.19 19.05
CA THR A 64 -15.04 -11.88 20.34
C THR A 64 -15.09 -10.95 21.55
N GLY A 65 -15.06 -9.61 21.38
CA GLY A 65 -15.13 -8.65 22.50
C GLY A 65 -14.07 -8.86 23.59
N THR A 66 -13.07 -9.69 23.31
CA THR A 66 -12.06 -10.16 24.24
C THR A 66 -10.72 -9.73 23.68
N THR A 67 -10.29 -8.55 24.12
CA THR A 67 -8.88 -8.21 24.12
C THR A 67 -8.19 -9.30 24.92
N ARG A 68 -7.46 -10.22 24.25
CA ARG A 68 -6.56 -11.14 24.97
C ARG A 68 -5.74 -10.27 25.90
N ALA A 69 -5.75 -10.57 27.19
CA ALA A 69 -4.91 -9.86 28.16
C ALA A 69 -3.50 -9.82 27.57
N ARG A 70 -3.01 -8.59 27.30
CA ARG A 70 -1.66 -8.38 26.77
C ARG A 70 -0.72 -9.06 27.76
N ARG A 71 -0.16 -10.22 27.39
CA ARG A 71 0.93 -10.83 28.14
C ARG A 71 1.96 -9.74 28.36
N HIS A 72 2.43 -9.62 29.60
CA HIS A 72 3.36 -8.59 30.02
C HIS A 72 4.48 -8.44 28.98
N ASN A 73 4.66 -7.21 28.52
CA ASN A 73 5.28 -6.89 27.24
C ASN A 73 6.81 -6.95 27.36
N ARG A 74 7.38 -8.15 27.60
CA ARG A 74 8.83 -8.43 27.72
C ARG A 74 9.60 -8.28 26.39
N LYS A 75 9.05 -7.55 25.43
CA LYS A 75 9.75 -7.11 24.22
C LYS A 75 10.12 -5.63 24.28
N LYS A 76 9.40 -4.81 25.05
CA LYS A 76 9.73 -3.37 25.19
C LYS A 76 11.03 -3.15 25.97
N GLU A 77 11.29 -3.94 27.02
CA GLU A 77 12.53 -3.81 27.82
C GLU A 77 13.79 -4.31 27.09
N VAL A 78 13.67 -5.30 26.20
CA VAL A 78 14.83 -5.86 25.47
C VAL A 78 15.26 -4.96 24.30
N ILE A 79 14.37 -4.07 23.84
CA ILE A 79 14.63 -3.14 22.73
C ILE A 79 15.51 -1.97 23.17
N THR A 80 15.31 -1.48 24.40
CA THR A 80 16.06 -0.34 24.96
C THR A 80 17.54 -0.67 25.18
N ASP A 81 17.88 -1.93 25.44
CA ASP A 81 19.22 -2.35 25.87
C ASP A 81 20.17 -2.77 24.72
N ARG A 82 19.72 -2.71 23.45
CA ARG A 82 20.42 -3.33 22.30
C ARG A 82 20.53 -2.46 21.03
N GLU A 83 20.28 -1.16 21.11
CA GLU A 83 20.33 -0.23 19.96
C GLU A 83 19.46 -0.64 18.75
N PHE A 84 18.28 -1.24 18.97
CA PHE A 84 17.41 -1.61 17.85
C PHE A 84 16.84 -0.38 17.14
N LEU A 85 16.71 -0.49 15.82
CA LEU A 85 16.08 0.51 14.97
C LEU A 85 14.57 0.53 15.22
N ASN A 86 14.07 1.62 15.79
CA ASN A 86 12.64 1.88 15.94
C ASN A 86 12.14 2.66 14.71
N LEU A 87 11.19 2.08 13.98
CA LEU A 87 10.46 2.73 12.89
C LEU A 87 9.02 2.97 13.33
N GLU A 88 8.61 4.24 13.38
CA GLU A 88 7.25 4.65 13.75
C GLU A 88 6.59 5.33 12.55
N LEU A 89 5.47 4.78 12.08
CA LEU A 89 4.68 5.39 11.02
C LEU A 89 3.90 6.58 11.60
N ASN A 90 4.23 7.80 11.18
CA ASN A 90 3.58 9.01 11.66
C ASN A 90 2.21 9.20 10.98
N TYR A 91 2.22 9.20 9.65
CA TYR A 91 1.04 9.33 8.82
C TYR A 91 1.34 8.86 7.40
N GLU A 92 0.28 8.72 6.61
CA GLU A 92 0.36 8.40 5.21
C GLU A 92 -0.42 9.43 4.40
N ASP A 93 0.12 9.82 3.25
CA ASP A 93 -0.62 10.59 2.28
C ASP A 93 -0.76 9.78 1.00
N VAL A 94 -1.80 10.09 0.23
CA VAL A 94 -2.12 9.43 -1.03
C VAL A 94 -2.25 10.48 -2.14
N THR A 95 -1.77 10.12 -3.31
CA THR A 95 -1.96 10.90 -4.55
C THR A 95 -2.00 9.96 -5.75
N GLU A 96 -2.12 10.51 -6.95
CA GLU A 96 -2.13 9.74 -8.18
C GLU A 96 -1.52 10.49 -9.36
N PHE A 97 -1.08 9.73 -10.36
CA PHE A 97 -0.63 10.27 -11.63
C PHE A 97 -0.85 9.27 -12.76
N THR A 98 -0.70 9.74 -14.00
CA THR A 98 -0.76 8.88 -15.19
C THR A 98 0.62 8.36 -15.56
N TYR A 99 0.75 7.07 -15.79
CA TYR A 99 2.01 6.42 -16.15
C TYR A 99 1.81 5.37 -17.25
N ARG A 100 2.75 5.30 -18.20
CA ARG A 100 2.77 4.26 -19.22
C ARG A 100 3.99 3.34 -19.01
N PRO A 101 3.79 2.09 -18.54
CA PRO A 101 4.86 1.11 -18.52
C PRO A 101 5.43 0.87 -19.93
N ARG A 102 6.74 0.64 -20.05
CA ARG A 102 7.42 0.53 -21.36
C ARG A 102 6.84 -0.55 -22.29
N LYS A 103 6.30 -1.64 -21.73
CA LYS A 103 5.72 -2.76 -22.50
C LYS A 103 4.23 -2.55 -22.83
N CYS A 104 3.66 -1.41 -22.44
CA CYS A 104 2.27 -1.07 -22.66
C CYS A 104 2.15 0.04 -23.71
N GLN A 105 1.12 -0.06 -24.54
CA GLN A 105 0.72 0.97 -25.49
C GLN A 105 -0.15 2.04 -24.84
N ARG A 106 -0.98 1.65 -23.85
CA ARG A 106 -1.85 2.57 -23.12
C ARG A 106 -1.24 3.02 -21.79
N SER A 107 -1.59 4.23 -21.38
CA SER A 107 -1.30 4.74 -20.05
C SER A 107 -2.31 4.21 -19.03
N TYR A 108 -1.87 4.13 -17.78
CA TYR A 108 -2.67 3.71 -16.64
C TYR A 108 -2.59 4.74 -15.54
N ARG A 109 -3.56 4.69 -14.65
CA ARG A 109 -3.51 5.42 -13.38
C ARG A 109 -2.58 4.70 -12.43
N VAL A 110 -1.70 5.45 -11.80
CA VAL A 110 -0.87 5.01 -10.69
C VAL A 110 -1.29 5.78 -9.45
N VAL A 111 -1.69 5.05 -8.41
CA VAL A 111 -1.95 5.59 -7.07
C VAL A 111 -0.72 5.38 -6.22
N VAL A 112 -0.29 6.42 -5.51
CA VAL A 112 0.91 6.42 -4.67
C VAL A 112 0.51 6.64 -3.23
N VAL A 113 1.08 5.86 -2.33
CA VAL A 113 1.04 6.10 -0.89
C VAL A 113 2.42 6.54 -0.42
N ARG A 114 2.51 7.73 0.18
CA ARG A 114 3.70 8.26 0.84
C ARG A 114 3.58 8.00 2.33
N LYS A 115 4.43 7.16 2.88
CA LYS A 115 4.55 6.90 4.32
C LYS A 115 5.60 7.83 4.91
N ASN A 116 5.22 8.61 5.91
CA ASN A 116 6.12 9.45 6.69
C ASN A 116 6.47 8.70 7.97
N ILE A 117 7.73 8.32 8.14
CA ILE A 117 8.18 7.40 9.19
C ILE A 117 9.28 8.06 10.00
N SER A 118 9.12 8.11 11.32
CA SER A 118 10.20 8.47 12.23
C SER A 118 11.10 7.27 12.47
N ARG A 119 12.41 7.47 12.36
CA ARG A 119 13.42 6.43 12.64
C ARG A 119 14.32 6.84 13.80
N ALA A 120 14.33 6.05 14.87
CA ALA A 120 15.20 6.23 16.04
C ALA A 120 16.10 5.02 16.26
N LYS A 121 17.33 5.24 16.76
CA LYS A 121 18.25 4.16 17.16
C LYS A 121 18.87 4.50 18.52
N GLY A 122 18.49 3.79 19.57
CA GLY A 122 18.94 4.10 20.94
C GLY A 122 18.50 5.51 21.38
N GLU A 123 19.41 6.30 21.96
CA GLU A 123 19.19 7.71 22.34
C GLU A 123 19.42 8.70 21.18
N ILE A 124 19.73 8.22 19.98
CA ILE A 124 20.12 9.06 18.84
C ILE A 124 18.91 9.43 17.97
N ALA A 125 18.90 10.70 17.57
CA ALA A 125 18.00 11.48 16.72
C ALA A 125 16.94 10.73 15.89
N LEU A 126 15.72 11.30 15.92
CA LEU A 126 14.64 11.02 15.00
C LEU A 126 15.04 11.51 13.60
N ILE A 127 15.13 10.59 12.63
CA ILE A 127 15.27 10.92 11.21
C ILE A 127 13.93 10.65 10.54
N ASP A 128 13.40 11.65 9.84
CA ASP A 128 12.22 11.47 8.99
C ASP A 128 12.62 10.69 7.72
N GLU A 129 11.96 9.55 7.52
CA GLU A 129 12.13 8.67 6.38
C GLU A 129 10.83 8.61 5.58
N ILE A 130 10.91 8.85 4.27
CA ILE A 130 9.79 8.71 3.36
C ILE A 130 9.88 7.36 2.64
N ARG A 131 8.78 6.60 2.65
CA ARG A 131 8.63 5.39 1.83
C ARG A 131 7.43 5.49 0.91
N TYR A 132 7.64 5.23 -0.37
CA TYR A 132 6.57 5.19 -1.37
C TYR A 132 6.11 3.77 -1.68
N PHE A 133 4.80 3.60 -1.82
CA PHE A 133 4.14 2.41 -2.33
C PHE A 133 3.30 2.78 -3.55
N PHE A 134 3.37 1.97 -4.60
CA PHE A 134 2.74 2.28 -5.89
C PHE A 134 1.74 1.19 -6.25
N TYR A 135 0.57 1.62 -6.74
CA TYR A 135 -0.46 0.75 -7.29
C TYR A 135 -0.83 1.20 -8.70
N ILE A 136 -0.71 0.32 -9.69
CA ILE A 136 -1.19 0.58 -11.05
C ILE A 136 -2.57 -0.05 -11.24
N THR A 137 -3.48 0.69 -11.86
CA THR A 137 -4.89 0.27 -11.95
C THR A 137 -5.54 0.65 -13.27
N THR A 138 -6.58 -0.11 -13.63
CA THR A 138 -7.50 0.18 -14.75
C THR A 138 -8.63 1.11 -14.32
N TYR A 139 -8.87 1.22 -13.02
CA TYR A 139 -9.89 2.10 -12.46
C TYR A 139 -9.51 3.56 -12.63
N THR A 140 -10.48 4.34 -13.10
CA THR A 140 -10.37 5.76 -13.37
C THR A 140 -10.83 6.59 -12.17
N ALA A 141 -10.49 7.89 -12.16
CA ALA A 141 -10.79 8.79 -11.04
C ALA A 141 -12.31 9.01 -10.83
N ASP A 142 -13.13 8.84 -11.86
CA ASP A 142 -14.60 8.90 -11.80
C ASP A 142 -15.23 7.66 -11.14
N THR A 143 -14.53 6.52 -11.12
CA THR A 143 -15.06 5.28 -10.53
C THR A 143 -14.54 5.03 -9.12
N HIS A 144 -13.29 5.40 -8.84
CA HIS A 144 -12.64 5.12 -7.56
C HIS A 144 -11.73 6.28 -7.14
N THR A 145 -11.75 6.66 -5.87
CA THR A 145 -10.78 7.59 -5.29
C THR A 145 -9.42 6.90 -5.04
N PRO A 146 -8.32 7.65 -4.90
CA PRO A 146 -7.02 7.07 -4.56
C PRO A 146 -7.08 6.20 -3.29
N ALA A 147 -7.78 6.68 -2.24
CA ALA A 147 -7.94 5.95 -0.98
C ALA A 147 -8.68 4.62 -1.17
N GLN A 148 -9.72 4.58 -2.02
CA GLN A 148 -10.44 3.34 -2.33
C GLN A 148 -9.56 2.33 -3.07
N ILE A 149 -8.68 2.78 -3.98
CA ILE A 149 -7.71 1.89 -4.63
C ILE A 149 -6.77 1.27 -3.61
N VAL A 150 -6.28 2.06 -2.66
CA VAL A 150 -5.42 1.59 -1.57
C VAL A 150 -6.16 0.60 -0.67
N GLU A 151 -7.43 0.85 -0.34
CA GLU A 151 -8.26 -0.06 0.44
C GLU A 151 -8.45 -1.40 -0.29
N LEU A 152 -8.84 -1.37 -1.58
CA LEU A 152 -9.04 -2.56 -2.41
C LEU A 152 -7.75 -3.38 -2.56
N ALA A 153 -6.60 -2.71 -2.69
CA ALA A 153 -5.30 -3.36 -2.73
C ALA A 153 -4.97 -4.06 -1.40
N ASN A 154 -5.26 -3.42 -0.27
CA ASN A 154 -4.96 -3.94 1.07
C ASN A 154 -5.89 -5.05 1.55
N GLN A 155 -7.10 -5.20 0.99
CA GLN A 155 -7.97 -6.37 1.26
C GLN A 155 -7.31 -7.72 0.92
N ARG A 156 -6.20 -7.71 0.16
CA ARG A 156 -5.31 -8.87 -0.01
C ARG A 156 -4.73 -9.38 1.31
N CYS A 157 -4.35 -8.48 2.23
CA CYS A 157 -3.82 -8.88 3.55
C CYS A 157 -4.83 -9.72 4.34
N ASP A 158 -6.13 -9.47 4.17
CA ASP A 158 -7.15 -10.28 4.83
C ASP A 158 -7.26 -11.69 4.24
N GLN A 159 -6.97 -11.88 2.94
CA GLN A 159 -6.90 -13.22 2.34
C GLN A 159 -5.71 -14.04 2.86
N GLU A 160 -4.55 -13.41 3.10
CA GLU A 160 -3.41 -14.09 3.73
C GLU A 160 -3.73 -14.52 5.17
N ASN A 161 -4.48 -13.70 5.92
CA ASN A 161 -5.00 -14.08 7.25
C ASN A 161 -5.98 -15.27 7.19
N ILE A 162 -6.82 -15.35 6.16
CA ILE A 162 -7.76 -16.48 5.95
C ILE A 162 -7.01 -17.78 5.64
N ILE A 163 -5.91 -17.73 4.87
CA ILE A 163 -5.08 -18.92 4.59
C ILE A 163 -4.36 -19.41 5.84
N GLY A 164 -4.00 -18.52 6.78
CA GLY A 164 -3.47 -18.90 8.09
C GLY A 164 -4.48 -19.69 8.94
N GLN A 165 -5.76 -19.35 8.86
CA GLN A 165 -6.83 -20.03 9.61
C GLN A 165 -7.18 -21.42 9.03
N LEU A 166 -7.03 -21.63 7.72
CA LEU A 166 -7.26 -22.93 7.08
C LEU A 166 -6.11 -23.93 7.26
N LYS A 167 -5.00 -23.49 7.85
CA LYS A 167 -3.84 -24.32 8.20
C LYS A 167 -3.76 -24.65 9.71
N SER A 168 -4.76 -24.28 10.51
CA SER A 168 -4.85 -24.59 11.93
C SER A 168 -5.91 -25.64 12.23
#